data_AF-A0A843LHR1-F1
#
_entry.id   AF-A0A843LHR1-F1
#
_cell.length_a   1.000
_cell.length_b   1.000
_cell.length_c   1.000
_cell.angle_alpha   90.00
_cell.angle_beta   90.00
_cell.angle_gamma   90.00
#
_symmetry.space_group_name_H-M   'P 1'
#
loop_
_entity.id
_entity.type
_entity.pdbx_description
1 polymer ?
#
loop_
_entity_poly.entity_id
_entity_poly.type
_entity_poly.pdbx_seq_one_letter_code
_entity_poly.pdbx_strand_id
1 'polypeptide(L)'
;MESEKRSLYEKFDDGVMSVVNKGVRVWNWTTGRTKADLANTLVYTGGAAVPAGCFIRGWPVAGSILAAIYLPGSIFSSKANKKYEELEVTAMEKGLMDQRVENRKEDSRKLGNQIGAIGIIQIYPNVVPTLEKTIGDYTCFSGMEAIALSYYVMRADYLPPRKNVLSRAKDKLVELLNQAEQVPQPAMVPVNYVGK
;
A
#
# COMPACT_ATOMS: atom_id res chain seq x y z
N MET A 1 -13.58 -25.67 24.63
CA MET A 1 -12.32 -26.30 24.18
C MET A 1 -12.37 -26.39 22.65
N GLU A 2 -12.48 -25.23 22.02
CA GLU A 2 -12.84 -25.00 20.62
C GLU A 2 -11.77 -24.14 19.93
N SER A 3 -10.50 -24.28 20.35
CA SER A 3 -9.36 -23.80 19.55
C SER A 3 -9.12 -24.76 18.38
N GLU A 4 -10.22 -25.05 17.69
CA GLU A 4 -10.43 -26.00 16.62
C GLU A 4 -9.47 -25.67 15.47
N LYS A 5 -9.08 -26.71 14.74
CA LYS A 5 -8.02 -26.73 13.72
C LYS A 5 -8.20 -25.61 12.68
N ARG A 6 -7.69 -24.41 12.95
CA ARG A 6 -7.54 -23.38 11.92
C ARG A 6 -6.70 -23.96 10.79
N SER A 7 -7.22 -23.81 9.58
CA SER A 7 -6.53 -24.30 8.39
C SER A 7 -5.15 -23.64 8.30
N LEU A 8 -4.15 -24.36 7.77
CA LEU A 8 -2.83 -23.79 7.47
C LEU A 8 -2.96 -22.52 6.61
N TYR A 9 -3.96 -22.51 5.74
CA TYR A 9 -4.31 -21.36 4.89
C TYR A 9 -4.71 -20.11 5.70
N GLU A 10 -5.54 -20.26 6.74
CA GLU A 10 -5.97 -19.13 7.57
C GLU A 10 -4.80 -18.53 8.34
N LYS A 11 -3.90 -19.37 8.86
CA LYS A 11 -2.68 -18.90 9.54
C LYS A 11 -1.74 -18.15 8.59
N PHE A 12 -1.64 -18.61 7.35
CA PHE A 12 -0.85 -17.93 6.32
C PHE A 12 -1.48 -16.58 5.94
N ASP A 13 -2.80 -16.55 5.69
CA ASP A 13 -3.54 -15.33 5.37
C ASP A 13 -3.48 -14.30 6.51
N ASP A 14 -3.61 -14.74 7.78
CA ASP A 14 -3.40 -13.89 8.96
C ASP A 14 -2.00 -13.28 8.99
N GLY A 15 -0.97 -14.07 8.65
CA GLY A 15 0.41 -13.62 8.54
C GLY A 15 0.59 -12.56 7.45
N VAL A 16 0.04 -12.81 6.26
CA VAL A 16 0.04 -11.84 5.15
C VAL A 16 -0.67 -10.56 5.55
N MET A 17 -1.87 -10.66 6.12
CA MET A 17 -2.65 -9.50 6.55
C MET A 17 -1.96 -8.70 7.67
N SER A 18 -1.21 -9.35 8.57
CA SER A 18 -0.39 -8.67 9.56
C SER A 18 0.66 -7.76 8.91
N VAL A 19 1.34 -8.24 7.88
CA VAL A 19 2.33 -7.46 7.12
C VAL A 19 1.65 -6.34 6.34
N VAL A 20 0.52 -6.63 5.68
CA VAL A 20 -0.24 -5.65 4.89
C VAL A 20 -0.76 -4.52 5.79
N ASN A 21 -1.33 -4.83 6.96
CA ASN A 21 -1.77 -3.84 7.93
C ASN A 21 -0.61 -2.93 8.39
N LYS A 22 0.59 -3.50 8.63
CA LYS A 22 1.79 -2.70 8.92
C LYS A 22 2.17 -1.81 7.74
N GLY A 23 2.11 -2.33 6.51
CA GLY A 23 2.36 -1.58 5.29
C GLY A 23 1.43 -0.38 5.14
N VAL A 24 0.12 -0.56 5.35
CA VAL A 24 -0.87 0.51 5.33
C VAL A 24 -0.61 1.55 6.41
N ARG A 25 -0.24 1.13 7.64
CA ARG A 25 0.16 2.05 8.72
C ARG A 25 1.37 2.88 8.33
N VAL A 26 2.40 2.27 7.76
CA VAL A 26 3.61 2.96 7.30
C VAL A 26 3.25 3.94 6.19
N TRP A 27 2.48 3.52 5.19
CA TRP A 27 2.00 4.37 4.10
C TRP A 27 1.23 5.58 4.60
N ASN A 28 0.27 5.37 5.51
CA ASN A 28 -0.50 6.45 6.12
C ASN A 28 0.41 7.39 6.93
N TRP A 29 1.38 6.85 7.68
CA TRP A 29 2.33 7.65 8.45
C TRP A 29 3.25 8.50 7.56
N THR A 30 3.76 7.94 6.46
CA THR A 30 4.67 8.62 5.53
C THR A 30 3.94 9.65 4.68
N THR A 31 2.87 9.23 4.00
CA THR A 31 2.20 10.04 2.97
C THR A 31 0.98 10.80 3.48
N GLY A 32 0.41 10.40 4.61
CA GLY A 32 -0.86 10.92 5.09
C GLY A 32 -2.09 10.37 4.39
N ARG A 33 -1.91 9.49 3.40
CA ARG A 33 -2.96 8.97 2.51
C ARG A 33 -3.63 7.71 3.08
N THR A 34 -4.73 7.31 2.45
CA THR A 34 -5.56 6.20 2.93
C THR A 34 -5.14 4.86 2.33
N LYS A 35 -5.76 3.76 2.79
CA LYS A 35 -5.53 2.43 2.21
C LYS A 35 -6.00 2.35 0.77
N ALA A 36 -7.10 3.03 0.40
CA ALA A 36 -7.55 3.05 -0.99
C ALA A 36 -6.55 3.78 -1.89
N ASP A 37 -5.85 4.81 -1.40
CA ASP A 37 -4.81 5.48 -2.20
C ASP A 37 -3.63 4.55 -2.48
N LEU A 38 -3.23 3.72 -1.50
CA LEU A 38 -2.19 2.71 -1.68
C LEU A 38 -2.65 1.62 -2.65
N ALA A 39 -3.85 1.07 -2.46
CA ALA A 39 -4.41 0.08 -3.36
C ALA A 39 -4.52 0.59 -4.79
N ASN A 40 -4.93 1.85 -4.98
CA ASN A 40 -5.03 2.47 -6.29
C ASN A 40 -3.64 2.66 -6.92
N THR A 41 -2.64 3.06 -6.14
CA THR A 41 -1.26 3.14 -6.63
C THR A 41 -0.78 1.78 -7.14
N LEU A 42 -1.00 0.73 -6.35
CA LEU A 42 -0.62 -0.64 -6.70
C LEU A 42 -1.36 -1.16 -7.95
N VAL A 43 -2.66 -0.94 -8.06
CA VAL A 43 -3.44 -1.41 -9.23
C VAL A 43 -3.07 -0.63 -10.51
N TYR A 44 -2.72 0.66 -10.42
CA TYR A 44 -2.23 1.42 -11.57
C TYR A 44 -0.84 0.95 -12.00
N THR A 45 0.10 0.84 -11.05
CA THR A 45 1.45 0.37 -11.33
C THR A 45 1.42 -1.04 -11.92
N GLY A 46 0.64 -1.94 -11.32
CA GLY A 46 0.50 -3.30 -11.83
C GLY A 46 -0.19 -3.37 -13.18
N GLY A 47 -1.26 -2.59 -13.37
CA GLY A 47 -1.99 -2.53 -14.64
C GLY A 47 -1.15 -1.97 -15.80
N ALA A 48 -0.15 -1.14 -15.52
CA ALA A 48 0.83 -0.69 -16.52
C ALA A 48 2.00 -1.66 -16.70
N ALA A 49 2.47 -2.30 -15.61
CA ALA A 49 3.60 -3.21 -15.64
C ALA A 49 3.30 -4.51 -16.41
N VAL A 50 2.09 -5.06 -16.29
CA VAL A 50 1.68 -6.26 -17.04
C VAL A 50 1.87 -6.10 -18.56
N PRO A 51 1.23 -5.12 -19.24
CA PRO A 51 1.44 -4.92 -20.67
C PRO A 51 2.87 -4.48 -21.02
N ALA A 52 3.52 -3.65 -20.18
CA ALA A 52 4.91 -3.26 -20.39
C ALA A 52 5.84 -4.48 -20.45
N GLY A 53 5.64 -5.46 -19.57
CA GLY A 53 6.40 -6.71 -19.58
C GLY A 53 6.24 -7.48 -20.90
N CYS A 54 5.04 -7.52 -21.46
CA CYS A 54 4.80 -8.14 -22.78
C CYS A 54 5.46 -7.37 -23.93
N PHE A 55 5.48 -6.04 -23.90
CA PHE A 55 6.20 -5.24 -24.89
C PHE A 55 7.72 -5.49 -24.80
N ILE A 56 8.28 -5.51 -23.60
CA ILE A 56 9.71 -5.80 -23.37
C ILE A 56 10.07 -7.21 -23.85
N ARG A 57 9.18 -8.19 -23.69
CA ARG A 57 9.35 -9.56 -24.20
C ARG A 57 9.27 -9.66 -25.73
N GLY A 58 8.94 -8.57 -26.43
CA GLY A 58 8.75 -8.57 -27.88
C GLY A 58 7.41 -9.14 -28.34
N TRP A 59 6.39 -9.13 -27.47
CA TRP A 59 5.03 -9.59 -27.77
C TRP A 59 4.05 -8.42 -27.87
N PRO A 60 4.13 -7.57 -28.91
CA PRO A 60 3.37 -6.33 -28.98
C PRO A 60 1.86 -6.54 -29.08
N VAL A 61 1.40 -7.59 -29.76
CA VAL A 61 -0.03 -7.91 -29.84
C VAL A 61 -0.60 -8.24 -28.46
N ALA A 62 0.11 -9.10 -27.70
CA ALA A 62 -0.28 -9.41 -26.33
C ALA A 62 -0.22 -8.18 -25.42
N GLY A 63 0.84 -7.36 -25.53
CA GLY A 63 0.98 -6.11 -24.80
C GLY A 63 -0.19 -5.15 -25.04
N SER A 64 -0.62 -4.97 -26.30
CA SER A 64 -1.76 -4.12 -26.66
C SER A 64 -3.08 -4.63 -26.10
N ILE A 65 -3.34 -5.94 -26.22
CA ILE A 65 -4.57 -6.56 -25.67
C ILE A 65 -4.61 -6.39 -24.15
N LEU A 66 -3.51 -6.69 -23.46
CA LEU A 66 -3.44 -6.56 -22.01
C LEU A 66 -3.52 -5.10 -21.57
N ALA A 67 -2.95 -4.15 -22.32
CA ALA A 67 -3.09 -2.73 -22.02
C ALA A 67 -4.55 -2.27 -22.11
N ALA A 68 -5.28 -2.73 -23.12
CA ALA A 68 -6.70 -2.44 -23.29
C ALA A 68 -7.59 -3.04 -22.19
N ILE A 69 -7.13 -4.08 -21.49
CA ILE A 69 -7.85 -4.71 -20.37
C ILE A 69 -7.44 -4.08 -19.04
N TYR A 70 -6.14 -4.09 -18.73
CA TYR A 70 -5.63 -3.75 -17.41
C TYR A 70 -5.67 -2.25 -17.14
N LEU A 71 -5.38 -1.37 -18.12
CA LEU A 71 -5.41 0.07 -17.85
C LEU A 71 -6.83 0.58 -17.54
N PRO A 72 -7.88 0.27 -18.34
CA PRO A 72 -9.25 0.59 -17.95
C PRO A 72 -9.68 -0.12 -16.67
N GLY A 73 -9.31 -1.40 -16.51
CA GLY A 73 -9.59 -2.18 -15.30
C GLY A 73 -9.06 -1.53 -14.02
N SER A 74 -7.85 -0.97 -14.06
CA SER A 74 -7.24 -0.24 -12.94
C SER A 74 -7.98 1.05 -12.60
N ILE A 75 -8.52 1.76 -13.60
CA ILE A 75 -9.35 2.97 -13.38
C ILE A 75 -10.66 2.58 -12.70
N PHE A 76 -11.36 1.56 -13.20
CA PHE A 76 -12.61 1.10 -12.58
C PHE A 76 -12.39 0.56 -11.18
N SER A 77 -11.34 -0.23 -10.97
CA SER A 77 -10.95 -0.74 -9.65
C SER A 77 -10.64 0.41 -8.69
N SER A 78 -9.96 1.46 -9.15
CA SER A 78 -9.64 2.61 -8.31
C SER A 78 -10.87 3.40 -7.86
N LYS A 79 -11.86 3.57 -8.75
CA LYS A 79 -13.15 4.17 -8.41
C LYS A 79 -13.92 3.30 -7.41
N ALA A 80 -13.93 1.98 -7.61
CA ALA A 80 -14.57 1.05 -6.70
C ALA A 80 -13.92 1.11 -5.31
N ASN A 81 -12.59 1.08 -5.23
CA ASN A 81 -11.85 1.14 -3.97
C ASN A 81 -12.21 2.39 -3.15
N LYS A 82 -12.31 3.56 -3.79
CA LYS A 82 -12.73 4.79 -3.12
C LYS A 82 -14.17 4.73 -2.61
N LYS A 83 -15.10 4.26 -3.44
CA LYS A 83 -16.48 4.06 -3.02
C LYS A 83 -16.61 3.13 -1.81
N TYR A 84 -15.85 2.04 -1.76
CA TYR A 84 -15.89 1.11 -0.63
C TYR A 84 -15.22 1.68 0.63
N GLU A 85 -14.17 2.47 0.49
CA GLU A 85 -13.57 3.21 1.60
C GLU A 85 -14.57 4.21 2.21
N GLU A 86 -15.30 4.96 1.39
CA GLU A 86 -16.34 5.88 1.86
C GLU A 86 -17.46 5.16 2.63
N LEU A 87 -17.89 3.99 2.14
CA LEU A 87 -18.87 3.15 2.83
C LEU A 87 -18.33 2.62 4.16
N GLU A 88 -17.07 2.18 4.20
CA GLU A 88 -16.44 1.70 5.44
C GLU A 88 -16.32 2.81 6.48
N VAL A 89 -15.90 4.01 6.08
CA VAL A 89 -15.84 5.18 6.97
C VAL A 89 -17.22 5.52 7.53
N THR A 90 -18.22 5.59 6.66
CA THR A 90 -19.61 5.88 7.07
C THR A 90 -20.15 4.84 8.05
N ALA A 91 -19.81 3.56 7.84
CA ALA A 91 -20.24 2.47 8.71
C ALA A 91 -19.57 2.57 10.10
N MET A 92 -18.25 2.81 10.13
CA MET A 92 -17.50 3.01 11.38
C MET A 92 -18.00 4.22 12.18
N GLU A 93 -18.28 5.35 11.52
CA GLU A 93 -18.82 6.55 12.17
C GLU A 93 -20.17 6.28 12.84
N LYS A 94 -20.96 5.36 12.28
CA LYS A 94 -22.26 4.93 12.84
C LYS A 94 -22.12 3.78 13.85
N GLY A 95 -20.92 3.26 14.08
CA GLY A 95 -20.68 2.08 14.91
C GLY A 95 -21.30 0.79 14.36
N LEU A 96 -21.48 0.70 13.04
CA LEU A 96 -22.11 -0.42 12.35
C LEU A 96 -21.12 -1.07 11.37
N MET A 97 -21.41 -2.31 10.97
CA MET A 97 -20.76 -2.96 9.83
C MET A 97 -21.62 -2.81 8.57
N ASP A 98 -21.01 -2.50 7.43
CA ASP A 98 -21.70 -2.52 6.13
C ASP A 98 -21.42 -3.84 5.41
N GLN A 99 -22.47 -4.60 5.12
CA GLN A 99 -22.37 -5.91 4.46
C GLN A 99 -21.67 -5.83 3.09
N ARG A 100 -21.81 -4.72 2.35
CA ARG A 100 -21.18 -4.56 1.04
C ARG A 100 -19.67 -4.41 1.17
N VAL A 101 -19.20 -3.77 2.24
CA VAL A 101 -17.77 -3.65 2.56
C VAL A 101 -17.21 -5.03 2.90
N GLU A 102 -17.90 -5.80 3.74
CA GLU A 102 -17.44 -7.14 4.13
C GLU A 102 -17.45 -8.12 2.95
N ASN A 103 -18.49 -8.10 2.10
CA ASN A 103 -18.52 -8.87 0.86
C ASN A 103 -17.35 -8.48 -0.05
N ARG A 104 -17.02 -7.18 -0.16
CA ARG A 104 -15.89 -6.73 -0.96
C ARG A 104 -14.54 -7.18 -0.40
N LYS A 105 -14.38 -7.21 0.93
CA LYS A 105 -13.16 -7.75 1.57
C LYS A 105 -13.00 -9.24 1.25
N GLU A 106 -14.10 -9.99 1.26
CA GLU A 106 -14.11 -11.41 0.90
C GLU A 106 -13.79 -11.64 -0.59
N ASP A 107 -14.37 -10.85 -1.50
CA ASP A 107 -14.02 -10.91 -2.92
C ASP A 107 -12.55 -10.56 -3.16
N SER A 108 -12.06 -9.54 -2.44
CA SER A 108 -10.64 -9.14 -2.51
C SER A 108 -9.74 -10.25 -1.95
N ARG A 109 -10.18 -11.01 -0.94
CA ARG A 109 -9.46 -12.17 -0.45
C ARG A 109 -9.31 -13.21 -1.56
N LYS A 110 -10.41 -13.57 -2.22
CA LYS A 110 -10.39 -14.58 -3.30
C LYS A 110 -9.53 -14.13 -4.47
N LEU A 111 -9.73 -12.91 -4.96
CA LEU A 111 -8.99 -12.36 -6.11
C LEU A 111 -7.50 -12.16 -5.80
N GLY A 112 -7.18 -11.60 -4.63
CA GLY A 112 -5.79 -11.41 -4.20
C GLY A 112 -5.04 -12.74 -4.10
N ASN A 113 -5.67 -13.79 -3.58
CA ASN A 113 -5.08 -15.12 -3.52
C ASN A 113 -4.89 -15.75 -4.91
N GLN A 114 -5.90 -15.68 -5.78
CA GLN A 114 -5.81 -16.25 -7.12
C GLN A 114 -4.72 -15.58 -7.96
N ILE A 115 -4.67 -14.25 -7.96
CA ILE A 115 -3.68 -13.49 -8.74
C ILE A 115 -2.28 -13.64 -8.14
N GLY A 116 -2.15 -13.56 -6.80
CA GLY A 116 -0.86 -13.71 -6.13
C GLY A 116 -0.27 -15.13 -6.23
N ALA A 117 -1.10 -16.17 -6.24
CA ALA A 117 -0.61 -17.53 -6.50
C ALA A 117 0.01 -17.65 -7.90
N ILE A 118 -0.63 -17.05 -8.91
CA ILE A 118 -0.13 -17.06 -10.28
C ILE A 118 1.21 -16.31 -10.37
N GLY A 119 1.31 -15.10 -9.81
CA GLY A 119 2.54 -14.33 -9.88
C GLY A 119 3.70 -14.99 -9.13
N ILE A 120 3.49 -15.52 -7.93
CA ILE A 120 4.53 -16.23 -7.15
C ILE A 120 5.05 -17.45 -7.93
N ILE A 121 4.17 -18.32 -8.42
CA ILE A 121 4.57 -19.51 -9.19
C ILE A 121 5.44 -19.11 -10.39
N GLN A 122 5.11 -17.98 -11.02
CA GLN A 122 5.78 -17.50 -12.22
C GLN A 122 7.03 -16.64 -11.95
N ILE A 123 7.22 -16.09 -10.75
CA ILE A 123 8.42 -15.31 -10.38
C ILE A 123 9.53 -16.21 -9.85
N TYR A 124 9.20 -17.22 -9.03
CA TYR A 124 10.23 -18.04 -8.38
C TYR A 124 10.79 -19.12 -9.32
N PRO A 125 12.07 -19.03 -9.72
CA PRO A 125 12.67 -19.96 -10.69
C PRO A 125 12.71 -21.40 -10.18
N ASN A 126 12.73 -21.61 -8.86
CA ASN A 126 12.74 -22.95 -8.27
C ASN A 126 11.38 -23.67 -8.38
N VAL A 127 10.29 -22.95 -8.68
CA VAL A 127 8.95 -23.53 -8.83
C VAL A 127 8.72 -23.96 -10.29
N VAL A 128 9.27 -23.20 -11.25
CA VAL A 128 9.25 -23.53 -12.68
C VAL A 128 10.66 -23.35 -13.26
N PRO A 129 11.56 -24.33 -13.11
CA PRO A 129 12.98 -24.21 -13.48
C PRO A 129 13.26 -24.24 -14.98
N THR A 130 12.24 -24.39 -15.82
CA THR A 130 12.38 -24.67 -17.26
C THR A 130 12.34 -23.44 -18.16
N LEU A 131 12.20 -22.23 -17.60
CA LEU A 131 12.13 -20.98 -18.37
C LEU A 131 13.21 -20.00 -17.91
N GLU A 132 14.17 -19.69 -18.78
CA GLU A 132 14.99 -18.48 -18.64
C GLU A 132 14.04 -17.27 -18.65
N LYS A 133 13.93 -16.61 -17.50
CA LYS A 133 13.02 -15.47 -17.34
C LYS A 133 13.69 -14.22 -17.87
N THR A 134 13.02 -13.56 -18.80
CA THR A 134 13.44 -12.26 -19.33
C THR A 134 13.07 -11.14 -18.35
N ILE A 135 13.66 -9.96 -18.52
CA ILE A 135 13.22 -8.75 -17.81
C ILE A 135 11.72 -8.48 -18.04
N GLY A 136 11.21 -8.81 -19.24
CA GLY A 136 9.80 -8.71 -19.57
C GLY A 136 8.91 -9.59 -18.69
N ASP A 137 9.37 -10.81 -18.37
CA ASP A 137 8.65 -11.73 -17.48
C ASP A 137 8.59 -11.20 -16.05
N TYR A 138 9.73 -10.77 -15.51
CA TYR A 138 9.76 -10.17 -14.17
C TYR A 138 8.87 -8.92 -14.07
N THR A 139 8.86 -8.08 -15.12
CA THR A 139 8.01 -6.89 -15.16
C THR A 139 6.53 -7.28 -15.18
N CYS A 140 6.15 -8.25 -16.01
CA CYS A 140 4.78 -8.71 -16.14
C CYS A 140 4.27 -9.31 -14.82
N PHE A 141 5.01 -10.24 -14.23
CA PHE A 141 4.57 -10.93 -13.03
C PHE A 141 4.64 -10.06 -11.78
N SER A 142 5.62 -9.16 -11.67
CA SER A 142 5.62 -8.15 -10.59
C SER A 142 4.41 -7.22 -10.71
N GLY A 143 3.94 -6.95 -11.93
CA GLY A 143 2.70 -6.22 -12.16
C GLY A 143 1.47 -6.96 -11.63
N MET A 144 1.39 -8.28 -11.86
CA MET A 144 0.34 -9.12 -11.28
C MET A 144 0.39 -9.15 -9.75
N GLU A 145 1.58 -9.25 -9.16
CA GLU A 145 1.75 -9.19 -7.70
C GLU A 145 1.33 -7.83 -7.11
N ALA A 146 1.63 -6.73 -7.80
CA ALA A 146 1.15 -5.41 -7.38
C ALA A 146 -0.39 -5.35 -7.39
N ILE A 147 -1.03 -5.91 -8.41
CA ILE A 147 -2.51 -6.01 -8.47
C ILE A 147 -3.02 -6.90 -7.33
N ALA A 148 -2.42 -8.07 -7.09
CA ALA A 148 -2.79 -8.95 -5.99
C ALA A 148 -2.69 -8.24 -4.65
N LEU A 149 -1.56 -7.55 -4.39
CA LEU A 149 -1.33 -6.77 -3.19
C LEU A 149 -2.36 -5.65 -3.02
N SER A 150 -2.83 -5.04 -4.11
CA SER A 150 -3.90 -4.02 -4.02
C SER A 150 -5.19 -4.58 -3.40
N TYR A 151 -5.55 -5.84 -3.68
CA TYR A 151 -6.69 -6.50 -3.08
C TYR A 151 -6.48 -6.80 -1.59
N TYR A 152 -5.27 -7.22 -1.20
CA TYR A 152 -4.93 -7.37 0.21
C TYR A 152 -4.99 -6.03 0.96
N VAL A 153 -4.47 -4.96 0.37
CA VAL A 153 -4.52 -3.62 0.97
C VAL A 153 -5.97 -3.16 1.20
N MET A 154 -6.89 -3.46 0.29
CA MET A 154 -8.31 -3.11 0.49
C MET A 154 -8.97 -3.87 1.65
N ARG A 155 -8.42 -5.02 2.05
CA ARG A 155 -8.86 -5.80 3.22
C ARG A 155 -8.30 -5.26 4.53
N ALA A 156 -7.24 -4.46 4.49
CA ALA A 156 -6.60 -3.93 5.68
C ALA A 156 -7.54 -3.03 6.49
N ASP A 157 -7.25 -2.86 7.77
CA ASP A 157 -8.02 -1.95 8.62
C ASP A 157 -7.92 -0.52 8.12
N TYR A 158 -9.05 0.19 8.10
CA TYR A 158 -9.04 1.60 7.74
C TYR A 158 -8.28 2.42 8.79
N LEU A 159 -7.49 3.38 8.31
CA LEU A 159 -6.84 4.41 9.12
C LEU A 159 -7.20 5.77 8.53
N PRO A 160 -7.64 6.73 9.36
CA PRO A 160 -7.96 8.06 8.88
C PRO A 160 -6.72 8.73 8.26
N PRO A 161 -6.91 9.59 7.25
CA PRO A 161 -5.82 10.36 6.69
C PRO A 161 -5.21 11.28 7.76
N ARG A 162 -3.91 11.53 7.64
CA ARG A 162 -3.13 12.34 8.61
C ARG A 162 -2.19 13.28 7.86
N LYS A 163 -1.59 14.25 8.56
CA LYS A 163 -0.49 15.03 7.97
C LYS A 163 0.69 14.11 7.61
N ASN A 164 1.23 14.26 6.40
CA ASN A 164 2.41 13.52 5.95
C ASN A 164 3.62 13.80 6.86
N VAL A 165 4.61 12.90 6.83
CA VAL A 165 5.76 12.98 7.75
C VAL A 165 6.58 14.25 7.57
N LEU A 166 6.75 14.73 6.34
CA LEU A 166 7.56 15.92 6.04
C LEU A 166 6.89 17.19 6.56
N SER A 167 5.57 17.31 6.41
CA SER A 167 4.80 18.42 6.98
C SER A 167 4.87 18.40 8.50
N ARG A 168 4.76 17.23 9.14
CA ARG A 168 4.92 17.12 10.60
C ARG A 168 6.33 17.46 11.07
N ALA A 169 7.35 17.04 10.34
CA ALA A 169 8.74 17.38 10.62
C ALA A 169 8.98 18.90 10.48
N LYS A 170 8.42 19.51 9.44
CA LYS A 170 8.45 20.96 9.24
C LYS A 170 7.76 21.70 10.39
N ASP A 171 6.53 21.29 10.75
CA ASP A 171 5.78 21.88 11.85
C ASP A 171 6.60 21.83 13.16
N LYS A 172 7.25 20.69 13.43
CA LYS A 172 8.09 20.53 14.62
C LYS A 172 9.37 21.36 14.57
N LEU A 173 9.99 21.51 13.40
CA LEU A 173 11.16 22.37 13.23
C LEU A 173 10.80 23.84 13.50
N VAL A 174 9.66 24.31 12.99
CA VAL A 174 9.18 25.68 13.25
C VAL A 174 8.91 25.89 14.74
N GLU A 175 8.28 24.91 15.41
CA GLU A 175 8.05 24.96 16.85
C GLU A 175 9.37 25.09 17.64
N LEU A 176 10.38 24.30 17.29
CA LEU A 176 11.71 24.35 17.93
C LEU A 176 12.44 25.67 17.69
N LEU A 177 12.33 26.25 16.48
CA LEU A 177 12.91 27.56 16.18
C LEU A 177 12.24 28.67 17.00
N ASN A 178 10.91 28.68 17.08
CA ASN A 178 10.17 29.65 17.88
C ASN A 178 10.51 29.53 19.39
N GLN A 179 10.75 28.30 19.89
CA GLN A 179 11.21 28.09 21.26
C GLN A 179 12.63 28.60 21.49
N ALA A 180 13.54 28.40 20.52
CA ALA A 180 14.91 28.88 20.60
C ALA A 180 15.00 30.42 20.61
N GLU A 181 14.13 31.10 19.85
CA GLU A 181 14.03 32.57 19.87
C GLU A 181 13.51 33.14 21.20
N GLN A 182 12.78 32.34 21.97
CA GLN A 182 12.25 32.72 23.28
C GLN A 182 13.22 32.47 24.44
N VAL A 183 14.35 31.80 24.21
CA VAL A 183 15.38 31.65 25.24
C VAL A 183 16.04 33.01 25.46
N PRO A 184 15.91 33.63 26.66
CA PRO A 184 16.54 34.91 26.92
C PRO A 184 18.05 34.78 26.74
N GLN A 185 18.65 35.70 25.99
CA GLN A 185 20.11 35.75 25.91
C GLN A 185 20.68 35.79 27.33
N PRO A 186 21.68 34.96 27.66
CA PRO A 186 22.30 35.01 28.97
C PRO A 186 22.73 36.46 29.20
N ALA A 187 22.28 37.04 30.32
CA ALA A 187 22.65 38.38 30.70
C ALA A 187 24.18 38.48 30.61
N MET A 188 24.68 39.37 29.76
CA MET A 188 26.11 39.62 29.69
C MET A 188 26.56 40.08 31.08
N VAL A 189 27.23 39.19 31.80
CA VAL A 189 27.84 39.54 33.08
C VAL A 189 28.93 40.55 32.73
N PRO A 190 28.84 41.81 33.21
CA PRO A 190 29.87 42.80 32.93
C PRO A 190 31.19 42.24 33.46
N VAL A 191 32.15 42.05 32.54
CA VAL A 191 33.51 41.68 32.90
C VAL A 191 34.14 42.91 33.52
N ASN A 192 34.08 43.02 34.84
CA ASN A 192 34.86 44.00 35.57
C ASN A 192 36.34 43.62 35.41
N TYR A 193 37.02 44.28 34.48
CA TYR A 193 38.47 44.27 34.39
C TYR A 193 39.02 44.87 35.67
N VAL A 194 39.48 44.01 36.59
CA VAL A 194 40.32 44.43 37.70
C VAL A 194 41.70 44.69 37.12
N GLY A 195 41.96 45.96 36.79
CA GLY A 195 43.30 46.42 36.40
C GLY A 195 44.31 46.12 37.51
N LYS A 196 45.45 45.57 37.12
CA LYS A 196 46.67 45.54 37.93
C LYS A 196 47.53 46.73 37.59
#